data_AF-A0A924P119-F1
#
_entry.id   AF-A0A924P119-F1
#
_cell.length_a   1.000
_cell.length_b   1.000
_cell.length_c   1.000
_cell.angle_alpha   90.00
_cell.angle_beta   90.00
_cell.angle_gamma   90.00
#
_symmetry.space_group_name_H-M   'P 1'
#
loop_
_entity.id
_entity.type
_entity.pdbx_description
1 polymer ?
#
loop_
_entity_poly.entity_id
_entity_poly.type
_entity_poly.pdbx_seq_one_letter_code
_entity_poly.pdbx_strand_id
1 'polypeptide(L)'
;MREQQVSIAGVTSVRLADGSVRVIDSMFSQVCDLANDHAEVLCRLHPEKKRRFDSVLAEAAQAGAASQRVDIELHVNHLHGGIAVLNYAELVRTRHHNIAGEASARGFEPGAEPVIRQLRDKSFRLVFHAMPPAHHRLGEAFDPEHFGSALVASCSADMHQDDRDVFYIASSAGAEHIKEIFTFLRDYQGAPPAP
;
A
#
# COMPACT_ATOMS: atom_id res chain seq x y z
N MET A 1 27.57 0.64 17.76
CA MET A 1 27.21 1.44 16.57
C MET A 1 25.71 1.69 16.62
N ARG A 2 25.22 2.91 16.34
CA ARG A 2 23.78 3.22 16.33
C ARG A 2 23.22 2.89 14.94
N GLU A 3 22.16 2.09 14.88
CA GLU A 3 21.39 1.87 13.66
C GLU A 3 20.68 3.19 13.29
N GLN A 4 20.85 3.64 12.05
CA GLN A 4 20.13 4.80 11.55
C GLN A 4 18.85 4.30 10.87
N GLN A 5 17.71 4.68 11.44
CA GLN A 5 16.38 4.34 10.93
C GLN A 5 15.77 5.58 10.27
N VAL A 6 15.26 5.42 9.05
CA VAL A 6 14.50 6.46 8.33
C VAL A 6 13.19 5.85 7.87
N SER A 7 12.06 6.49 8.16
CA SER A 7 10.73 6.03 7.72
C SER A 7 10.09 7.05 6.78
N ILE A 8 9.68 6.60 5.60
CA ILE A 8 9.01 7.43 4.57
C ILE A 8 7.89 6.60 3.94
N ALA A 9 6.68 7.15 3.89
CA ALA A 9 5.51 6.50 3.25
C ALA A 9 5.26 5.06 3.73
N GLY A 10 5.41 4.82 5.04
CA GLY A 10 5.21 3.50 5.65
C GLY A 10 6.36 2.51 5.46
N VAL A 11 7.41 2.89 4.74
CA VAL A 11 8.61 2.09 4.51
C VAL A 11 9.71 2.53 5.45
N THR A 12 10.33 1.58 6.14
CA THR A 12 11.44 1.80 7.06
C THR A 12 12.75 1.32 6.44
N SER A 13 13.73 2.20 6.32
CA SER A 13 15.10 1.84 5.93
C SER A 13 15.99 1.77 7.16
N VAL A 14 16.68 0.64 7.35
CA VAL A 14 17.62 0.38 8.45
C VAL A 14 19.00 0.08 7.87
N ARG A 15 20.02 0.81 8.32
CA ARG A 15 21.42 0.49 8.01
C ARG A 15 22.00 -0.41 9.11
N LEU A 16 22.44 -1.60 8.74
CA LEU A 16 23.00 -2.59 9.65
C LEU A 16 24.50 -2.35 9.91
N ALA A 17 25.03 -3.02 10.94
CA ALA A 17 26.43 -2.89 11.37
C ALA A 17 27.44 -3.41 10.32
N ASP A 18 27.03 -4.33 9.45
CA ASP A 18 27.84 -4.82 8.32
C ASP A 18 27.80 -3.89 7.10
N GLY A 19 27.11 -2.75 7.22
CA GLY A 19 26.95 -1.77 6.17
C GLY A 19 25.76 -2.05 5.24
N SER A 20 25.09 -3.21 5.33
CA SER A 20 23.91 -3.50 4.50
C SER A 20 22.71 -2.58 4.82
N VAL A 21 21.78 -2.47 3.87
CA VAL A 21 20.51 -1.74 4.04
C VAL A 21 19.37 -2.72 3.98
N ARG A 22 18.52 -2.70 5.01
CA ARG A 22 17.21 -3.37 5.00
C ARG A 22 16.12 -2.34 4.78
N VAL A 23 15.31 -2.55 3.76
CA VAL A 23 14.11 -1.76 3.51
C VAL A 23 12.93 -2.63 3.92
N ILE A 24 12.13 -2.17 4.87
CA ILE A 24 11.05 -2.91 5.50
C ILE A 24 9.73 -2.20 5.21
N ASP A 25 8.76 -2.91 4.64
CA ASP A 25 7.37 -2.48 4.52
C ASP A 25 6.50 -3.45 5.31
N SER A 26 5.54 -2.94 6.06
CA SER A 26 4.63 -3.77 6.86
C SER A 26 3.23 -3.69 6.28
N MET A 27 2.62 -4.85 6.06
CA MET A 27 1.32 -4.99 5.42
C MET A 27 0.50 -6.00 6.20
N PHE A 28 -0.71 -5.63 6.59
CA PHE A 28 -1.57 -6.48 7.40
C PHE A 28 -2.95 -6.60 6.78
N SER A 29 -3.57 -7.76 6.96
CA SER A 29 -4.94 -7.99 6.53
C SER A 29 -5.73 -8.69 7.61
N GLN A 30 -6.96 -8.24 7.81
CA GLN A 30 -7.93 -8.95 8.63
C GLN A 30 -8.74 -9.95 7.79
N VAL A 31 -8.73 -9.82 6.46
CA VAL A 31 -9.53 -10.66 5.55
C VAL A 31 -8.80 -11.88 5.01
N CYS A 32 -7.47 -11.89 5.01
CA CYS A 32 -6.71 -12.97 4.39
C CYS A 32 -5.35 -13.24 5.07
N ASP A 33 -4.82 -14.43 4.82
CA ASP A 33 -3.47 -14.82 5.24
C ASP A 33 -2.44 -14.38 4.20
N LEU A 34 -1.86 -13.20 4.42
CA LEU A 34 -0.90 -12.60 3.50
C LEU A 34 0.41 -13.38 3.40
N ALA A 35 0.76 -14.17 4.43
CA ALA A 35 1.93 -15.03 4.36
C ALA A 35 1.78 -16.17 3.35
N ASN A 36 0.53 -16.55 3.02
CA ASN A 36 0.20 -17.63 2.11
C ASN A 36 -0.38 -17.14 0.76
N ASP A 37 -0.71 -15.85 0.62
CA ASP A 37 -1.22 -15.26 -0.62
C ASP A 37 -0.30 -14.17 -1.17
N HIS A 38 0.75 -14.62 -1.86
CA HIS A 38 1.72 -13.76 -2.54
C HIS A 38 1.08 -12.81 -3.57
N ALA A 39 -0.01 -13.24 -4.21
CA ALA A 39 -0.67 -12.45 -5.21
C ALA A 39 -1.39 -11.26 -4.58
N GLU A 40 -2.07 -11.50 -3.46
CA GLU A 40 -2.71 -10.47 -2.64
C GLU A 40 -1.68 -9.47 -2.09
N VAL A 41 -0.52 -9.93 -1.60
CA VAL A 41 0.58 -9.04 -1.15
C VAL A 41 0.99 -8.09 -2.28
N LEU A 42 1.21 -8.61 -3.50
CA LEU A 42 1.56 -7.77 -4.65
C LEU A 42 0.43 -6.80 -5.04
N CYS A 43 -0.84 -7.20 -4.88
CA CYS A 43 -2.00 -6.35 -5.16
C CYS A 43 -2.16 -5.20 -4.16
N ARG A 44 -1.50 -5.25 -3.00
CA ARG A 44 -1.48 -4.19 -2.00
C ARG A 44 -0.31 -3.24 -2.13
N LEU A 45 0.70 -3.57 -2.94
CA LEU A 45 1.82 -2.67 -3.19
C LEU A 45 1.42 -1.58 -4.18
N HIS A 46 1.44 -0.32 -3.73
CA HIS A 46 1.21 0.82 -4.62
C HIS A 46 2.24 0.83 -5.78
N PRO A 47 1.88 1.16 -7.03
CA PRO A 47 2.80 1.11 -8.17
C PRO A 47 4.08 1.93 -7.97
N GLU A 48 3.97 3.07 -7.28
CA GLU A 48 5.10 3.96 -6.97
C GLU A 48 6.05 3.35 -5.94
N LYS A 49 5.49 2.69 -4.92
CA LYS A 49 6.28 1.95 -3.93
C LYS A 49 7.01 0.79 -4.61
N LYS A 50 6.30 0.05 -5.46
CA LYS A 50 6.88 -1.01 -6.30
C LYS A 50 8.02 -0.48 -7.17
N ARG A 51 7.83 0.65 -7.87
CA ARG A 51 8.86 1.26 -8.72
C ARG A 51 10.11 1.64 -7.93
N ARG A 52 9.94 2.20 -6.72
CA ARG A 52 11.07 2.51 -5.82
C ARG A 52 11.81 1.24 -5.41
N PHE A 53 11.10 0.17 -5.05
CA PHE A 53 11.72 -1.11 -4.71
C PHE A 53 12.49 -1.71 -5.90
N ASP A 54 11.91 -1.67 -7.09
CA ASP A 54 12.57 -2.11 -8.31
C ASP A 54 13.84 -1.30 -8.60
N SER A 55 13.82 0.03 -8.43
CA SER A 55 14.99 0.90 -8.61
C SER A 55 16.10 0.56 -7.62
N VAL A 56 15.75 0.40 -6.34
CA VAL A 56 16.71 0.06 -5.28
C VAL A 56 17.39 -1.28 -5.56
N LEU A 57 16.64 -2.30 -5.99
CA LEU A 57 17.21 -3.59 -6.37
C LEU A 57 18.10 -3.49 -7.62
N ALA A 58 17.70 -2.70 -8.61
CA ALA A 58 18.47 -2.51 -9.84
C ALA A 58 19.80 -1.79 -9.57
N GLU A 59 19.78 -0.72 -8.76
CA GLU A 59 20.97 0.01 -8.33
C GLU A 59 21.94 -0.90 -7.55
N ALA A 60 21.42 -1.70 -6.61
CA ALA A 60 22.23 -2.66 -5.86
C ALA A 60 22.87 -3.72 -6.77
N ALA A 61 22.14 -4.21 -7.79
CA ALA A 61 22.67 -5.18 -8.74
C ALA A 61 23.77 -4.58 -9.64
N GLN A 62 23.65 -3.32 -10.04
CA GLN A 62 24.65 -2.62 -10.86
C GLN A 62 25.93 -2.28 -10.09
N ALA A 63 25.82 -2.06 -8.78
CA ALA A 63 26.95 -1.70 -7.93
C ALA A 63 27.91 -2.88 -7.64
N GLY A 64 27.55 -4.11 -8.02
CA GLY A 64 28.37 -5.32 -7.91
C GLY A 64 28.50 -5.89 -6.48
N ALA A 65 29.09 -7.09 -6.34
CA ALA A 65 29.17 -7.83 -5.07
C ALA A 65 30.01 -7.15 -3.96
N ALA A 66 30.80 -6.12 -4.30
CA ALA A 66 31.59 -5.33 -3.36
C ALA A 66 30.82 -4.11 -2.81
N SER A 67 29.64 -3.81 -3.35
CA SER A 67 28.79 -2.71 -2.91
C SER A 67 27.66 -3.19 -2.00
N GLN A 68 27.20 -2.26 -1.18
CA GLN A 68 26.19 -2.38 -0.13
C GLN A 68 25.06 -3.38 -0.48
N ARG A 69 24.96 -4.50 0.26
CA ARG A 69 23.85 -5.45 0.11
C ARG A 69 22.54 -4.74 0.50
N VAL A 70 21.54 -4.80 -0.37
CA VAL A 70 20.20 -4.25 -0.10
C VAL A 70 19.18 -5.36 -0.15
N ASP A 71 18.45 -5.54 0.95
CA ASP A 71 17.35 -6.50 1.06
C ASP A 71 16.04 -5.73 1.32
N ILE A 72 14.99 -6.06 0.57
CA ILE A 72 13.66 -5.48 0.72
C ILE A 72 12.73 -6.56 1.30
N GLU A 73 12.23 -6.28 2.50
CA GLU A 73 11.41 -7.18 3.30
C GLU A 73 9.99 -6.67 3.41
N LEU A 74 9.04 -7.58 3.18
CA LEU A 74 7.62 -7.35 3.42
C LEU A 74 7.23 -8.14 4.67
N HIS A 75 6.90 -7.43 5.73
CA HIS A 75 6.44 -8.01 6.99
C HIS A 75 4.93 -8.14 6.90
N VAL A 76 4.44 -9.37 6.89
CA VAL A 76 3.03 -9.70 6.67
C VAL A 76 2.47 -10.53 7.81
N ASN A 77 1.18 -10.41 8.12
CA ASN A 77 0.58 -11.27 9.13
C ASN A 77 0.22 -12.64 8.57
N HIS A 78 0.24 -13.63 9.47
CA HIS A 78 -0.60 -14.81 9.35
C HIS A 78 -1.99 -14.51 9.91
N LEU A 79 -3.03 -15.06 9.26
CA LEU A 79 -4.40 -14.92 9.77
C LEU A 79 -4.58 -15.57 11.16
N HIS A 80 -3.80 -16.62 11.44
CA HIS A 80 -3.78 -17.31 12.74
C HIS A 80 -2.78 -16.72 13.75
N GLY A 81 -2.17 -15.58 13.41
CA GLY A 81 -1.24 -14.84 14.27
C GLY A 81 0.23 -15.07 13.94
N GLY A 82 1.05 -14.06 14.28
CA GLY A 82 2.47 -14.00 13.95
C GLY A 82 2.76 -13.15 12.71
N ILE A 83 4.04 -12.85 12.52
CA ILE A 83 4.56 -12.08 11.38
C ILE A 83 5.47 -12.99 10.55
N ALA A 84 5.19 -13.08 9.26
CA ALA A 84 6.09 -13.66 8.27
C ALA A 84 6.89 -12.54 7.58
N VAL A 85 8.10 -12.88 7.14
CA VAL A 85 8.96 -11.97 6.38
C VAL A 85 9.11 -12.55 4.97
N LEU A 86 8.60 -11.82 3.99
CA LEU A 86 8.74 -12.16 2.58
C LEU A 86 9.83 -11.29 1.94
N ASN A 87 10.69 -11.89 1.12
CA ASN A 87 11.65 -11.14 0.32
C ASN A 87 10.97 -10.63 -0.96
N TYR A 88 10.97 -9.31 -1.17
CA TYR A 88 10.31 -8.70 -2.33
C TYR A 88 10.88 -9.21 -3.66
N ALA A 89 12.20 -9.42 -3.77
CA ALA A 89 12.83 -9.89 -5.00
C ALA A 89 12.42 -11.32 -5.37
N GLU A 90 12.16 -12.17 -4.37
CA GLU A 90 11.61 -13.51 -4.58
C GLU A 90 10.13 -13.44 -4.96
N LEU A 91 9.37 -12.58 -4.27
CA LEU A 91 7.94 -12.39 -4.51
C LEU A 91 7.65 -11.94 -5.95
N VAL A 92 8.37 -10.95 -6.49
CA VAL A 92 8.10 -10.46 -7.86
C VAL A 92 8.54 -11.42 -8.97
N ARG A 93 9.39 -12.40 -8.66
CA ARG A 93 9.77 -13.46 -9.62
C ARG A 93 8.66 -14.47 -9.81
N THR A 94 7.82 -14.65 -8.79
CA THR A 94 6.64 -15.51 -8.90
C THR A 94 5.60 -14.84 -9.80
N ARG A 95 5.24 -15.49 -10.92
CA ARG A 95 4.25 -14.96 -11.87
C ARG A 95 2.84 -15.07 -11.28
N HIS A 96 2.47 -14.10 -10.44
CA HIS A 96 1.11 -13.98 -9.95
C HIS A 96 0.34 -12.96 -10.79
N HIS A 97 -0.65 -13.45 -11.53
CA HIS A 97 -1.59 -12.59 -12.26
C HIS A 97 -2.95 -12.64 -11.58
N ASN A 98 -3.15 -11.85 -10.53
CA ASN A 98 -4.45 -11.77 -9.85
C ASN A 98 -5.23 -10.48 -10.18
N ILE A 99 -4.57 -9.49 -10.79
CA ILE A 99 -5.19 -8.24 -11.20
C ILE A 99 -5.86 -8.42 -12.57
N ALA A 100 -7.18 -8.17 -12.62
CA ALA A 100 -7.98 -8.13 -13.84
C ALA A 100 -8.03 -6.73 -14.46
N GLY A 101 -7.92 -5.68 -13.64
CA GLY A 101 -7.88 -4.29 -14.08
C GLY A 101 -7.35 -3.35 -12.98
N GLU A 102 -6.84 -2.20 -13.38
CA GLU A 102 -6.33 -1.16 -12.47
C GLU A 102 -6.74 0.23 -13.00
N ALA A 103 -7.12 1.13 -12.11
CA ALA A 103 -7.40 2.52 -12.42
C ALA A 103 -6.92 3.45 -11.29
N SER A 104 -6.32 4.59 -11.66
CA SER A 104 -5.89 5.61 -10.69
C SER A 104 -7.04 6.56 -10.36
N ALA A 105 -7.24 6.82 -9.07
CA ALA A 105 -8.16 7.83 -8.55
C ALA A 105 -7.50 9.21 -8.60
N ARG A 106 -8.00 10.08 -9.48
CA ARG A 106 -7.51 11.46 -9.59
C ARG A 106 -7.91 12.30 -8.36
N GLY A 107 -7.16 13.36 -8.08
CA GLY A 107 -7.38 14.24 -6.91
C GLY A 107 -6.21 14.27 -5.91
N PHE A 108 -5.18 13.46 -6.18
CA PHE A 108 -3.97 13.33 -5.36
C PHE A 108 -2.75 13.85 -6.12
N GLU A 109 -1.59 13.87 -5.47
CA GLU A 109 -0.32 14.25 -6.09
C GLU A 109 -0.03 13.36 -7.33
N PRO A 110 0.43 13.95 -8.45
CA PRO A 110 0.85 13.17 -9.61
C PRO A 110 1.95 12.17 -9.24
N GLY A 111 1.73 10.89 -9.52
CA GLY A 111 2.64 9.82 -9.10
C GLY A 111 2.50 9.46 -7.62
N ALA A 112 1.37 9.76 -7.00
CA ALA A 112 0.97 9.27 -5.68
C ALA A 112 -0.55 9.03 -5.61
N GLU A 113 -1.23 9.00 -6.76
CA GLU A 113 -2.68 8.77 -6.83
C GLU A 113 -3.05 7.38 -6.33
N PRO A 114 -4.07 7.25 -5.45
CA PRO A 114 -4.58 5.96 -5.02
C PRO A 114 -4.99 5.14 -6.24
N VAL A 115 -4.75 3.84 -6.19
CA VAL A 115 -5.14 2.93 -7.26
C VAL A 115 -6.25 2.00 -6.79
N ILE A 116 -7.26 1.83 -7.63
CA ILE A 116 -8.24 0.76 -7.45
C ILE A 116 -7.90 -0.39 -8.39
N ARG A 117 -7.75 -1.58 -7.82
CA ARG A 117 -7.45 -2.81 -8.54
C ARG A 117 -8.62 -3.75 -8.45
N GLN A 118 -9.09 -4.24 -9.58
CA GLN A 118 -10.02 -5.35 -9.62
C GLN A 118 -9.23 -6.66 -9.65
N LEU A 119 -9.57 -7.58 -8.74
CA LEU A 119 -9.04 -8.93 -8.72
C LEU A 119 -9.87 -9.88 -9.58
N ARG A 120 -9.36 -11.08 -9.85
CA ARG A 120 -10.06 -12.10 -10.65
C ARG A 120 -11.36 -12.60 -10.02
N ASP A 121 -11.46 -12.57 -8.70
CA ASP A 121 -12.68 -12.86 -7.95
C ASP A 121 -13.71 -11.72 -8.00
N LYS A 122 -13.40 -10.65 -8.74
CA LYS A 122 -14.15 -9.40 -8.90
C LYS A 122 -14.17 -8.51 -7.66
N SER A 123 -13.50 -8.86 -6.56
CA SER A 123 -13.28 -7.93 -5.45
C SER A 123 -12.31 -6.83 -5.88
N PHE A 124 -12.29 -5.74 -5.12
CA PHE A 124 -11.37 -4.64 -5.38
C PHE A 124 -10.48 -4.35 -4.17
N ARG A 125 -9.31 -3.79 -4.46
CA ARG A 125 -8.42 -3.16 -3.48
C ARG A 125 -8.23 -1.71 -3.87
N LEU A 126 -8.58 -0.80 -2.97
CA LEU A 126 -8.18 0.60 -3.08
C LEU A 126 -6.90 0.77 -2.25
N VAL A 127 -5.81 1.11 -2.92
CA VAL A 127 -4.46 1.16 -2.35
C VAL A 127 -3.93 2.58 -2.44
N PHE A 128 -3.57 3.14 -1.29
CA PHE A 128 -2.97 4.47 -1.19
C PHE A 128 -1.45 4.38 -1.21
N HIS A 129 -0.76 5.36 -1.82
CA HIS A 129 0.70 5.41 -1.75
C HIS A 129 1.19 5.80 -0.35
N ALA A 130 0.56 6.83 0.21
CA ALA A 130 0.81 7.39 1.53
C ALA A 130 -0.46 8.10 2.00
N MET A 131 -0.65 8.15 3.32
CA MET A 131 -1.72 8.88 3.99
C MET A 131 -1.07 9.80 5.05
N PRO A 132 -1.45 11.09 5.18
CA PRO A 132 -2.49 11.81 4.43
C PRO A 132 -2.22 11.98 2.93
N PRO A 133 -3.27 12.30 2.15
CA PRO A 133 -3.12 12.88 0.81
C PRO A 133 -2.26 14.15 0.86
N ALA A 134 -1.47 14.40 -0.18
CA ALA A 134 -0.54 15.53 -0.18
C ALA A 134 -1.18 16.94 -0.25
N HIS A 135 -2.44 17.05 -0.67
CA HIS A 135 -3.18 18.31 -0.58
C HIS A 135 -3.60 18.66 0.86
N HIS A 136 -3.42 17.72 1.81
CA HIS A 136 -3.57 17.99 3.23
C HIS A 136 -2.53 19.02 3.65
N ARG A 137 -2.98 20.12 4.26
CA ARG A 137 -2.10 21.25 4.55
C ARG A 137 -1.08 20.86 5.62
N LEU A 138 0.19 21.17 5.35
CA LEU A 138 1.26 21.06 6.33
C LEU A 138 0.90 21.83 7.61
N GLY A 139 0.78 21.12 8.72
CA GLY A 139 0.42 21.68 10.04
C GLY A 139 -1.03 21.43 10.47
N GLU A 140 -1.90 20.93 9.59
CA GLU A 140 -3.24 20.46 9.98
C GLU A 140 -3.16 19.00 10.45
N ALA A 141 -3.94 18.63 11.46
CA ALA A 141 -4.02 17.24 11.91
C ALA A 141 -4.79 16.42 10.86
N PHE A 142 -4.20 15.34 10.36
CA PHE A 142 -4.92 14.36 9.57
C PHE A 142 -5.47 13.28 10.49
N ASP A 143 -6.78 13.06 10.43
CA ASP A 143 -7.44 11.96 11.13
C ASP A 143 -7.68 10.80 10.13
N PRO A 144 -6.86 9.74 10.16
CA PRO A 144 -7.02 8.60 9.27
C PRO A 144 -8.30 7.80 9.54
N GLU A 145 -8.77 7.77 10.79
CA GLU A 145 -10.00 7.05 11.15
C GLU A 145 -11.22 7.80 10.63
N HIS A 146 -11.23 9.13 10.75
CA HIS A 146 -12.26 9.97 10.16
C HIS A 146 -12.30 9.82 8.63
N PHE A 147 -11.14 9.93 7.97
CA PHE A 147 -11.06 9.73 6.52
C PHE A 147 -11.60 8.36 6.10
N GLY A 148 -11.14 7.29 6.77
CA GLY A 148 -11.57 5.93 6.47
C GLY A 148 -13.06 5.73 6.67
N SER A 149 -13.61 6.25 7.77
CA SER A 149 -15.05 6.20 8.07
C SER A 149 -15.87 7.00 7.05
N ALA A 150 -15.41 8.19 6.67
CA ALA A 150 -16.08 9.03 5.68
C ALA A 150 -16.07 8.40 4.29
N LEU A 151 -14.95 7.79 3.89
CA LEU A 151 -14.83 7.06 2.63
C LEU A 151 -15.79 5.86 2.60
N VAL A 152 -15.82 5.06 3.66
CA VAL A 152 -16.76 3.93 3.79
C VAL A 152 -18.21 4.40 3.75
N ALA A 153 -18.55 5.47 4.47
CA ALA A 153 -19.91 6.01 4.47
C ALA A 153 -20.34 6.64 3.13
N SER A 154 -19.39 7.09 2.31
CA SER A 154 -19.66 7.73 1.01
C SER A 154 -20.01 6.75 -0.10
N CYS A 155 -19.78 5.45 0.12
CA CYS A 155 -19.96 4.40 -0.88
C CYS A 155 -20.98 3.38 -0.38
N SER A 156 -21.90 2.99 -1.26
CA SER A 156 -22.93 1.98 -0.93
C SER A 156 -22.45 0.53 -1.05
N ALA A 157 -21.21 0.31 -1.51
CA ALA A 157 -20.60 -1.01 -1.54
C ALA A 157 -20.26 -1.53 -0.14
N ASP A 158 -20.23 -2.86 0.01
CA ASP A 158 -19.57 -3.51 1.13
C ASP A 158 -18.05 -3.27 1.02
N MET A 159 -17.59 -2.27 1.77
CA MET A 159 -16.22 -1.79 1.82
C MET A 159 -15.79 -1.58 3.27
N HIS A 160 -14.55 -1.93 3.58
CA HIS A 160 -13.96 -1.65 4.88
C HIS A 160 -12.46 -1.39 4.75
N GLN A 161 -11.92 -0.68 5.73
CA GLN A 161 -10.49 -0.47 5.85
C GLN A 161 -9.85 -1.78 6.34
N ASP A 162 -8.97 -2.36 5.53
CA ASP A 162 -8.33 -3.65 5.83
C ASP A 162 -6.90 -3.47 6.35
N ASP A 163 -6.20 -2.43 5.89
CA ASP A 163 -4.92 -1.97 6.41
C ASP A 163 -4.87 -0.44 6.47
N ARG A 164 -3.78 0.14 7.00
CA ARG A 164 -3.55 1.58 7.08
C ARG A 164 -3.76 2.30 5.74
N ASP A 165 -3.29 1.72 4.64
CA ASP A 165 -3.30 2.28 3.29
C ASP A 165 -4.07 1.41 2.28
N VAL A 166 -4.86 0.44 2.75
CA VAL A 166 -5.62 -0.48 1.90
C VAL A 166 -7.07 -0.59 2.36
N PHE A 167 -8.01 -0.42 1.43
CA PHE A 167 -9.42 -0.73 1.62
C PHE A 167 -9.79 -1.96 0.77
N TYR A 168 -10.50 -2.88 1.41
CA TYR A 168 -11.15 -4.00 0.74
C TYR A 168 -12.53 -3.57 0.25
N ILE A 169 -12.89 -3.96 -0.96
CA ILE A 169 -14.23 -3.76 -1.53
C ILE A 169 -14.73 -5.11 -2.07
N ALA A 170 -15.92 -5.52 -1.64
CA ALA A 170 -16.49 -6.81 -1.98
C ALA A 170 -16.76 -6.99 -3.49
N SER A 171 -16.79 -8.25 -3.93
CA SER A 171 -17.04 -8.62 -5.33
C SER A 171 -18.46 -8.31 -5.83
N SER A 172 -19.38 -7.97 -4.92
CA SER A 172 -20.71 -7.46 -5.23
C SER A 172 -20.68 -6.01 -5.74
N ALA A 173 -19.54 -5.30 -5.64
CA ALA A 173 -19.46 -3.93 -6.07
C ALA A 173 -19.54 -3.78 -7.60
N GLY A 174 -20.36 -2.82 -8.04
CA GLY A 174 -20.52 -2.46 -9.45
C GLY A 174 -19.82 -1.17 -9.83
N ALA A 175 -19.94 -0.79 -11.11
CA ALA A 175 -19.31 0.42 -11.65
C ALA A 175 -19.76 1.71 -10.93
N GLU A 176 -21.02 1.79 -10.48
CA GLU A 176 -21.52 2.97 -9.76
C GLU A 176 -20.80 3.16 -8.41
N HIS A 177 -20.56 2.09 -7.66
CA HIS A 177 -19.81 2.17 -6.40
C HIS A 177 -18.37 2.65 -6.63
N ILE A 178 -17.73 2.23 -7.73
CA ILE A 178 -16.39 2.70 -8.07
C ILE A 178 -16.40 4.20 -8.41
N LYS A 179 -17.46 4.70 -9.07
CA LYS A 179 -17.63 6.13 -9.34
C LYS A 179 -17.87 6.93 -8.06
N GLU A 180 -18.62 6.39 -7.09
CA GLU A 180 -18.81 7.00 -5.76
C GLU A 180 -17.46 7.19 -5.06
N ILE A 181 -16.63 6.14 -5.03
CA ILE A 181 -15.26 6.19 -4.47
C ILE A 181 -14.42 7.25 -5.17
N PHE A 182 -14.39 7.27 -6.51
CA PHE A 182 -13.62 8.29 -7.24
C PHE A 182 -14.13 9.71 -7.01
N THR A 183 -15.44 9.88 -6.83
CA THR A 183 -16.05 11.18 -6.53
C THR A 183 -15.62 11.65 -5.15
N PHE A 184 -15.73 10.80 -4.13
CA PHE A 184 -15.25 11.10 -2.79
C PHE A 184 -13.76 11.47 -2.79
N LEU A 185 -12.90 10.65 -3.40
CA LEU A 185 -11.45 10.86 -3.43
C LEU A 185 -11.04 12.17 -4.13
N ARG A 186 -11.81 12.61 -5.13
CA ARG A 186 -11.60 13.89 -5.80
C ARG A 186 -12.04 15.08 -4.95
N ASP A 187 -13.15 14.93 -4.23
CA ASP A 187 -13.86 16.05 -3.60
C ASP A 187 -13.57 16.18 -2.09
N TYR A 188 -12.86 15.22 -1.49
CA TYR A 188 -12.51 15.24 -0.06
C TYR A 188 -11.57 16.41 0.28
N GLN A 189 -11.99 17.27 1.21
CA GLN A 189 -11.23 18.46 1.65
C GLN A 189 -10.77 18.40 3.12
N GLY A 190 -10.89 17.24 3.79
CA GLY A 190 -10.40 17.07 5.16
C GLY A 190 -11.24 17.73 6.25
N ALA A 191 -12.39 18.34 5.93
CA ALA A 191 -13.26 18.93 6.94
C ALA A 191 -14.14 17.86 7.60
N PRO A 192 -14.12 17.72 8.94
CA PRO A 192 -15.18 16.97 9.62
C PRO A 192 -16.53 17.63 9.31
N PRO A 193 -17.65 16.87 9.31
CA PRO A 193 -18.96 17.49 9.22
C PRO A 193 -19.07 18.54 10.33
N ALA A 194 -19.52 19.74 9.97
CA ALA A 194 -19.85 20.75 10.95
C ALA A 194 -20.86 20.15 11.95
N PRO A 195 -20.69 20.41 13.27
CA PRO A 195 -21.59 19.89 14.29
C PRO A 195 -23.04 20.34 14.08
#